data_AF-A0A9R1LB83-F1
#
_entry.id   AF-A0A9R1LB83-F1
#
_cell.length_a   1.000
_cell.length_b   1.000
_cell.length_c   1.000
_cell.angle_alpha   90.00
_cell.angle_beta   90.00
_cell.angle_gamma   90.00
#
_symmetry.space_group_name_H-M   'P 1'
#
loop_
_entity.id
_entity.type
_entity.pdbx_description
1 polymer ?
#
loop_
_entity_poly.entity_id
_entity_poly.type
_entity_poly.pdbx_seq_one_letter_code
_entity_poly.pdbx_strand_id
1 'polypeptide(L)'
;MARTRLAAFLIGMASFFSVVAGQLRPMPAGGLSGDLFALGIASKIRTDCNSTASASSDFGRIMEAAPEAVLHPATPADIAALIRFSASSPVPFPVSPRGQGHSVRGQSLAPGGVVVNMRTLGRAHHRINVSADYVDAGGEQLWVDVLRATLKHGLAPRAWTDYLQLTVGGTLSNAGIGGQAFRHGPQIANVHELDVVTGTGEMVTCSRDKRKDLFFAALGGLGQFGIITRARIALELAPKQVRWVRLAYSDVVAFTRDQELLISKQASEAGFDYVEGQVQLNRTLTEGPKSTPFFSEADINRLAGLASETGSGAIYFIEAAMYYDETTAPSVNQKLKMVLAQLSFVPGFVFTKDVTYFQFLDRVRVEEAELRWAGVWDVPHPWLNLFVPRSRILDFDAGVLKGILGGDNPVGLILMYPMNTAKWNSQMTAVTPPTGEDVFYTVGLLRSALSADELERLQRENQSVLAFCDKEGIECKQYLPYYTSQDGWRRHFGAKWSNIAQLKAKYDPHAIMSRGQRIFPLPSVPAASTATT
;
A
#
# COMPACT_ATOMS: atom_id res chain seq x y z
N MET A 1 -0.83 77.58 -15.10
CA MET A 1 -0.45 76.32 -15.77
C MET A 1 0.19 75.40 -14.71
N ALA A 2 -0.53 74.76 -13.80
CA ALA A 2 -1.87 74.20 -13.87
C ALA A 2 -2.01 73.15 -14.98
N ARG A 3 -1.14 72.14 -14.97
CA ARG A 3 -1.32 70.85 -15.65
C ARG A 3 -0.36 69.77 -15.09
N THR A 4 -0.22 69.70 -13.77
CA THR A 4 0.51 68.58 -13.12
C THR A 4 0.11 68.33 -11.66
N ARG A 5 -1.06 68.80 -11.23
CA ARG A 5 -1.65 68.48 -9.90
C ARG A 5 -3.18 68.27 -9.96
N LEU A 6 -3.67 67.69 -11.06
CA LEU A 6 -5.10 67.37 -11.25
C LEU A 6 -5.36 65.93 -11.74
N ALA A 7 -4.44 65.01 -11.43
CA ALA A 7 -4.63 63.57 -11.65
C ALA A 7 -4.57 62.75 -10.35
N ALA A 8 -4.52 63.42 -9.19
CA ALA A 8 -4.46 62.80 -7.87
C ALA A 8 -5.70 63.06 -7.00
N PHE A 9 -6.78 63.63 -7.56
CA PHE A 9 -7.99 63.99 -6.80
C PHE A 9 -9.30 63.38 -7.34
N LEU A 10 -9.22 62.45 -8.31
CA LEU A 10 -10.39 61.72 -8.84
C LEU A 10 -10.31 60.19 -8.71
N ILE A 11 -9.31 59.67 -7.98
CA ILE A 11 -9.20 58.23 -7.65
C ILE A 11 -9.37 57.99 -6.14
N GLY A 12 -9.67 59.03 -5.36
CA GLY A 12 -9.87 58.96 -3.90
C GLY A 12 -11.32 58.81 -3.43
N MET A 13 -12.30 58.79 -4.33
CA MET A 13 -13.73 58.84 -3.96
C MET A 13 -14.58 57.71 -4.56
N ALA A 14 -13.94 56.57 -4.86
CA ALA A 14 -14.62 55.28 -5.12
C ALA A 14 -14.23 54.21 -4.08
N SER A 15 -13.67 54.62 -2.94
CA SER A 15 -13.18 53.72 -1.87
C SER A 15 -13.92 53.87 -0.53
N PHE A 16 -15.10 54.51 -0.48
CA PHE A 16 -15.80 54.75 0.79
C PHE A 16 -17.32 54.47 0.79
N PHE A 17 -17.84 53.70 -0.16
CA PHE A 17 -19.24 53.22 -0.16
C PHE A 17 -19.45 51.74 -0.50
N SER A 18 -18.44 50.88 -0.32
CA SER A 18 -18.61 49.41 -0.43
C SER A 18 -18.26 48.63 0.84
N VAL A 19 -18.16 49.31 2.00
CA VAL A 19 -17.86 48.65 3.29
C VAL A 19 -19.12 48.11 3.99
N VAL A 20 -20.32 48.30 3.46
CA VAL A 20 -21.55 47.69 4.03
C VAL A 20 -22.46 47.17 2.92
N ALA A 21 -22.01 46.12 2.24
CA ALA A 21 -22.88 45.15 1.57
C ALA A 21 -22.22 43.77 1.73
N GLY A 22 -22.71 43.03 2.73
CA GLY A 22 -22.17 41.75 3.15
C GLY A 22 -22.22 40.66 2.07
N GLN A 23 -21.28 39.72 2.22
CA GLN A 23 -21.41 38.29 1.94
C GLN A 23 -22.31 37.88 0.77
N LEU A 24 -21.67 37.54 -0.36
CA LEU A 24 -21.91 36.31 -1.12
C LEU A 24 -20.83 36.24 -2.21
N ARG A 25 -19.80 35.41 -1.98
CA ARG A 25 -18.90 34.99 -3.07
C ARG A 25 -19.71 34.08 -4.00
N PRO A 26 -19.54 34.14 -5.33
CA PRO A 26 -20.16 33.17 -6.22
C PRO A 26 -19.64 31.77 -5.88
N MET A 27 -20.55 30.85 -5.56
CA MET A 27 -20.24 29.43 -5.36
C MET A 27 -19.61 28.86 -6.64
N PRO A 28 -18.55 28.04 -6.56
CA PRO A 28 -18.12 27.24 -7.70
C PRO A 28 -19.30 26.34 -8.10
N ALA A 29 -19.64 26.32 -9.38
CA ALA A 29 -20.66 25.43 -9.93
C ALA A 29 -20.18 23.97 -9.77
N GLY A 30 -20.57 23.32 -8.67
CA GLY A 30 -20.16 21.97 -8.29
C GLY A 30 -19.84 21.74 -6.79
N GLY A 31 -20.13 22.69 -5.90
CA GLY A 31 -19.76 22.61 -4.47
C GLY A 31 -20.58 21.63 -3.61
N LEU A 32 -19.97 21.17 -2.52
CA LEU A 32 -20.64 20.46 -1.41
C LEU A 32 -21.86 21.27 -0.92
N SER A 33 -22.96 20.58 -0.57
CA SER A 33 -24.16 21.23 -0.04
C SER A 33 -23.84 22.10 1.18
N GLY A 34 -24.41 23.31 1.24
CA GLY A 34 -24.29 24.21 2.40
C GLY A 34 -24.75 23.57 3.71
N ASP A 35 -25.69 22.62 3.64
CA ASP A 35 -26.21 21.91 4.81
C ASP A 35 -25.15 21.03 5.49
N LEU A 36 -24.06 20.67 4.79
CA LEU A 36 -22.93 19.96 5.38
C LEU A 36 -22.32 20.76 6.55
N PHE A 37 -22.31 22.08 6.42
CA PHE A 37 -21.76 23.00 7.43
C PHE A 37 -22.76 23.30 8.57
N ALA A 38 -23.98 22.79 8.49
CA ALA A 38 -24.95 22.82 9.58
C ALA A 38 -24.89 21.56 10.47
N LEU A 39 -24.15 20.53 10.07
CA LEU A 39 -23.99 19.32 10.88
C LEU A 39 -23.20 19.58 12.17
N GLY A 40 -23.45 18.78 13.21
CA GLY A 40 -22.64 18.79 14.44
C GLY A 40 -21.16 18.42 14.23
N ILE A 41 -20.79 17.96 13.03
CA ILE A 41 -19.40 17.69 12.62
C ILE A 41 -18.76 18.85 11.83
N ALA A 42 -19.48 19.94 11.55
CA ALA A 42 -18.99 21.02 10.70
C ALA A 42 -17.69 21.65 11.19
N SER A 43 -17.51 21.78 12.51
CA SER A 43 -16.26 22.27 13.12
C SER A 43 -15.03 21.38 12.84
N LYS A 44 -15.25 20.14 12.38
CA LYS A 44 -14.22 19.15 12.03
C LYS A 44 -13.95 19.10 10.52
N ILE A 45 -14.71 19.85 9.72
CA ILE A 45 -14.57 19.93 8.26
C ILE A 45 -13.74 21.16 7.92
N ARG A 46 -12.68 20.97 7.14
CA ARG A 46 -11.78 22.03 6.70
C ARG A 46 -11.83 22.19 5.19
N THR A 47 -12.00 23.43 4.75
CA THR A 47 -12.03 23.84 3.33
C THR A 47 -10.91 24.81 2.98
N ASP A 48 -10.03 25.13 3.92
CA ASP A 48 -8.88 26.00 3.66
C ASP A 48 -7.88 25.33 2.71
N CYS A 49 -7.21 26.15 1.89
CA CYS A 49 -6.30 25.67 0.84
C CYS A 49 -5.18 24.78 1.37
N ASN A 50 -4.68 25.00 2.60
CA ASN A 50 -3.62 24.18 3.15
C ASN A 50 -4.12 22.76 3.46
N SER A 51 -5.32 22.65 4.06
CA SER A 51 -5.94 21.36 4.35
C SER A 51 -6.23 20.59 3.06
N THR A 52 -6.86 21.21 2.06
CA THR A 52 -7.20 20.53 0.79
C THR A 52 -5.96 20.19 -0.04
N ALA A 53 -4.95 21.06 -0.09
CA ALA A 53 -3.67 20.76 -0.76
C ALA A 53 -2.91 19.59 -0.09
N SER A 54 -2.93 19.48 1.24
CA SER A 54 -2.30 18.34 1.92
C SER A 54 -2.93 16.97 1.59
N ALA A 55 -4.14 17.00 1.03
CA ALA A 55 -4.92 15.84 0.63
C ALA A 55 -5.06 15.70 -0.90
N SER A 56 -4.40 16.54 -1.71
CA SER A 56 -4.53 16.54 -3.17
C SER A 56 -3.59 15.54 -3.88
N SER A 57 -2.53 15.08 -3.20
CA SER A 57 -1.52 14.18 -3.76
C SER A 57 -1.29 12.95 -2.87
N ASP A 58 -0.56 11.95 -3.36
CA ASP A 58 -0.20 10.73 -2.66
C ASP A 58 1.30 10.42 -2.83
N PHE A 59 1.76 9.31 -2.25
CA PHE A 59 3.15 8.88 -2.36
C PHE A 59 3.58 8.64 -3.82
N GLY A 60 2.65 8.22 -4.68
CA GLY A 60 2.89 8.07 -6.11
C GLY A 60 3.35 9.36 -6.77
N ARG A 61 2.82 10.53 -6.34
CA ARG A 61 3.10 11.86 -6.93
C ARG A 61 2.94 11.91 -8.45
N ILE A 62 2.04 11.07 -8.97
CA ILE A 62 1.70 10.98 -10.40
C ILE A 62 0.33 11.60 -10.67
N MET A 63 -0.56 11.56 -9.68
CA MET A 63 -1.90 12.13 -9.76
C MET A 63 -2.04 13.23 -8.72
N GLU A 64 -2.70 14.30 -9.13
CA GLU A 64 -3.09 15.38 -8.26
C GLU A 64 -4.56 15.70 -8.48
N ALA A 65 -5.33 15.71 -7.39
CA ALA A 65 -6.75 16.00 -7.40
C ALA A 65 -7.18 16.49 -6.01
N ALA A 66 -7.36 17.80 -5.88
CA ALA A 66 -7.79 18.41 -4.62
C ALA A 66 -9.24 18.00 -4.28
N PRO A 67 -9.53 17.67 -3.00
CA PRO A 67 -10.90 17.52 -2.54
C PRO A 67 -11.54 18.89 -2.27
N GLU A 68 -12.88 18.90 -2.18
CA GLU A 68 -13.63 20.08 -1.76
C GLU A 68 -13.46 20.37 -0.27
N ALA A 69 -13.29 19.31 0.54
CA ALA A 69 -13.02 19.44 1.97
C ALA A 69 -12.23 18.26 2.54
N VAL A 70 -11.69 18.46 3.74
CA VAL A 70 -11.05 17.42 4.55
C VAL A 70 -11.77 17.30 5.89
N LEU A 71 -12.27 16.11 6.21
CA LEU A 71 -12.80 15.79 7.54
C LEU A 71 -11.65 15.37 8.46
N HIS A 72 -11.58 15.97 9.64
CA HIS A 72 -10.70 15.57 10.75
C HIS A 72 -11.53 14.94 11.88
N PRO A 73 -11.94 13.67 11.74
CA PRO A 73 -12.83 13.04 12.70
C PRO A 73 -12.18 12.88 14.08
N ALA A 74 -12.96 13.11 15.15
CA ALA A 74 -12.56 12.81 16.51
C ALA A 74 -12.98 11.39 16.92
N THR A 75 -14.07 10.89 16.35
CA THR A 75 -14.61 9.54 16.61
C THR A 75 -15.09 8.86 15.32
N PRO A 76 -15.22 7.52 15.30
CA PRO A 76 -15.87 6.80 14.20
C PRO A 76 -17.29 7.30 13.88
N ALA A 77 -18.01 7.84 14.87
CA ALA A 77 -19.35 8.39 14.66
C ALA A 77 -19.34 9.66 13.78
N ASP A 78 -18.26 10.44 13.78
CA ASP A 78 -18.11 11.61 12.89
C ASP A 78 -18.02 11.16 11.42
N ILE A 79 -17.30 10.07 11.18
CA ILE A 79 -17.17 9.46 9.85
C ILE A 79 -18.55 8.96 9.39
N ALA A 80 -19.26 8.26 10.27
CA ALA A 80 -20.61 7.76 10.00
C ALA A 80 -21.61 8.91 9.71
N ALA A 81 -21.49 10.04 10.42
CA ALA A 81 -22.31 11.22 10.19
C ALA A 81 -22.07 11.83 8.80
N LEU A 82 -20.80 11.99 8.39
CA LEU A 82 -20.45 12.47 7.04
C LEU A 82 -21.02 11.55 5.96
N ILE A 83 -20.86 10.24 6.12
CA ILE A 83 -21.32 9.27 5.13
C ILE A 83 -22.84 9.27 5.03
N ARG A 84 -23.55 9.25 6.15
CA ARG A 84 -25.03 9.34 6.15
C ARG A 84 -25.49 10.61 5.44
N PHE A 85 -24.85 11.74 5.72
CA PHE A 85 -25.17 12.99 5.05
C PHE A 85 -24.97 12.89 3.53
N SER A 86 -23.81 12.39 3.07
CA SER A 86 -23.57 12.19 1.63
C SER A 86 -24.60 11.24 1.00
N ALA A 87 -24.85 10.09 1.62
CA ALA A 87 -25.80 9.09 1.12
C ALA A 87 -27.25 9.60 1.06
N SER A 88 -27.64 10.48 1.99
CA SER A 88 -28.98 11.10 2.00
C SER A 88 -29.10 12.38 1.15
N SER A 89 -27.99 12.89 0.62
CA SER A 89 -27.97 14.12 -0.16
C SER A 89 -28.59 13.90 -1.55
N PRO A 90 -29.30 14.89 -2.13
CA PRO A 90 -29.82 14.79 -3.49
C PRO A 90 -28.74 14.49 -4.53
N VAL A 91 -27.52 14.99 -4.29
CA VAL A 91 -26.33 14.70 -5.06
C VAL A 91 -25.26 14.16 -4.11
N PRO A 92 -25.14 12.82 -3.97
CA PRO A 92 -24.11 12.22 -3.14
C PRO A 92 -22.71 12.58 -3.64
N PHE A 93 -21.80 12.89 -2.72
CA PHE A 93 -20.42 13.26 -3.02
C PHE A 93 -19.43 12.16 -2.59
N PRO A 94 -18.28 12.04 -3.26
CA PRO A 94 -17.27 11.03 -2.92
C PRO A 94 -16.71 11.21 -1.51
N VAL A 95 -16.49 10.10 -0.81
CA VAL A 95 -15.81 10.07 0.49
C VAL A 95 -14.65 9.09 0.40
N SER A 96 -13.43 9.56 0.71
CA SER A 96 -12.24 8.71 0.65
C SER A 96 -11.47 8.74 1.98
N PRO A 97 -11.28 7.60 2.67
CA PRO A 97 -10.38 7.55 3.81
C PRO A 97 -8.92 7.69 3.35
N ARG A 98 -8.21 8.65 3.93
CA ARG A 98 -6.76 8.80 3.78
C ARG A 98 -6.07 8.35 5.05
N GLY A 99 -5.31 7.25 4.94
CA GLY A 99 -4.35 6.80 5.95
C GLY A 99 -3.11 7.70 5.96
N GLN A 100 -1.98 7.16 5.50
CA GLN A 100 -0.74 7.94 5.28
C GLN A 100 -0.57 8.44 3.83
N GLY A 101 -1.58 8.24 2.97
CA GLY A 101 -1.48 8.63 1.56
C GLY A 101 -0.42 7.83 0.78
N HIS A 102 -0.06 6.62 1.24
CA HIS A 102 0.96 5.77 0.61
C HIS A 102 0.47 5.01 -0.64
N SER A 103 -0.61 5.52 -1.24
CA SER A 103 -1.14 5.07 -2.54
C SER A 103 -0.26 5.59 -3.67
N VAL A 104 -0.31 4.95 -4.85
CA VAL A 104 0.55 5.28 -5.99
C VAL A 104 -0.19 5.81 -7.23
N ARG A 105 -1.52 5.69 -7.25
CA ARG A 105 -2.38 6.02 -8.41
C ARG A 105 -3.67 6.72 -7.99
N GLY A 106 -3.61 7.58 -6.98
CA GLY A 106 -4.72 8.41 -6.56
C GLY A 106 -5.81 7.68 -5.78
N GLN A 107 -5.58 6.43 -5.32
CA GLN A 107 -6.61 5.61 -4.69
C GLN A 107 -7.26 6.26 -3.46
N SER A 108 -6.51 7.11 -2.74
CA SER A 108 -6.99 7.82 -1.55
C SER A 108 -7.53 9.23 -1.82
N LEU A 109 -7.55 9.68 -3.08
CA LEU A 109 -8.04 11.01 -3.47
C LEU A 109 -9.57 11.03 -3.62
N ALA A 110 -10.17 12.21 -3.43
CA ALA A 110 -11.61 12.44 -3.60
C ALA A 110 -11.92 13.77 -4.31
N PRO A 111 -11.61 13.90 -5.62
CA PRO A 111 -12.00 15.08 -6.38
C PRO A 111 -13.52 15.31 -6.31
N GLY A 112 -13.93 16.55 -6.07
CA GLY A 112 -15.35 16.93 -5.92
C GLY A 112 -16.00 16.37 -4.65
N GLY A 113 -15.21 15.89 -3.67
CA GLY A 113 -15.71 15.21 -2.48
C GLY A 113 -14.92 15.55 -1.22
N VAL A 114 -15.01 14.65 -0.24
CA VAL A 114 -14.39 14.83 1.08
C VAL A 114 -13.35 13.73 1.32
N VAL A 115 -12.12 14.15 1.64
CA VAL A 115 -11.10 13.24 2.17
C VAL A 115 -11.26 13.15 3.69
N VAL A 116 -11.30 11.94 4.23
CA VAL A 116 -11.30 11.71 5.68
C VAL A 116 -9.87 11.50 6.13
N ASN A 117 -9.31 12.46 6.88
CA ASN A 117 -7.98 12.33 7.49
C ASN A 117 -8.04 11.39 8.69
N MET A 118 -7.89 10.09 8.43
CA MET A 118 -8.06 9.02 9.42
C MET A 118 -7.14 9.20 10.63
N ARG A 119 -5.91 9.69 10.42
CA ARG A 119 -4.89 9.85 11.48
C ARG A 119 -5.33 10.76 12.63
N THR A 120 -6.35 11.60 12.43
CA THR A 120 -6.89 12.44 13.50
C THR A 120 -7.69 11.69 14.57
N LEU A 121 -8.26 10.50 14.26
CA LEU A 121 -8.92 9.65 15.26
C LEU A 121 -7.98 9.26 16.41
N GLY A 122 -6.69 9.10 16.11
CA GLY A 122 -5.67 8.73 17.09
C GLY A 122 -5.19 9.86 18.00
N ARG A 123 -5.67 11.10 17.83
CA ARG A 123 -5.20 12.26 18.62
C ARG A 123 -5.87 12.37 20.00
N ALA A 124 -7.15 11.98 20.10
CA ALA A 124 -7.94 12.20 21.30
C ALA A 124 -7.91 11.00 22.28
N HIS A 125 -7.65 9.79 21.79
CA HIS A 125 -7.76 8.57 22.57
C HIS A 125 -6.64 7.59 22.26
N HIS A 126 -6.24 6.79 23.25
CA HIS A 126 -5.42 5.61 23.02
C HIS A 126 -6.26 4.58 22.25
N ARG A 127 -5.89 4.30 21.01
CA ARG A 127 -6.65 3.45 20.07
C ARG A 127 -5.96 2.12 19.78
N ILE A 128 -5.07 1.68 20.67
CA ILE A 128 -4.42 0.37 20.60
C ILE A 128 -4.63 -0.29 21.96
N ASN A 129 -5.32 -1.43 22.01
CA ASN A 129 -5.54 -2.17 23.25
C ASN A 129 -5.05 -3.60 23.07
N VAL A 130 -4.06 -3.99 23.89
CA VAL A 130 -3.37 -5.28 23.77
C VAL A 130 -4.02 -6.27 24.75
N SER A 131 -4.46 -7.42 24.22
CA SER A 131 -4.90 -8.59 24.97
C SER A 131 -3.83 -9.68 24.93
N ALA A 132 -4.09 -10.84 25.52
CA ALA A 132 -3.14 -11.95 25.60
C ALA A 132 -2.77 -12.55 24.24
N ASP A 133 -3.71 -12.61 23.29
CA ASP A 133 -3.57 -13.31 22.01
C ASP A 133 -3.94 -12.45 20.79
N TYR A 134 -4.45 -11.23 21.02
CA TYR A 134 -4.79 -10.27 19.98
C TYR A 134 -4.52 -8.82 20.41
N VAL A 135 -4.45 -7.93 19.43
CA VAL A 135 -4.50 -6.47 19.64
C VAL A 135 -5.70 -5.88 18.91
N ASP A 136 -6.48 -5.05 19.61
CA ASP A 136 -7.48 -4.19 19.01
C ASP A 136 -6.82 -2.86 18.64
N ALA A 137 -6.62 -2.61 17.34
CA ALA A 137 -6.01 -1.40 16.82
C ALA A 137 -7.01 -0.58 16.00
N GLY A 138 -7.03 0.74 16.20
CA GLY A 138 -7.76 1.67 15.35
C GLY A 138 -7.30 1.57 13.90
N GLY A 139 -8.24 1.67 12.95
CA GLY A 139 -7.94 1.58 11.52
C GLY A 139 -6.96 2.66 11.04
N GLU A 140 -6.87 3.77 11.76
CA GLU A 140 -5.91 4.85 11.52
C GLU A 140 -4.50 4.58 12.04
N GLN A 141 -4.31 3.64 12.97
CA GLN A 141 -3.04 3.41 13.66
C GLN A 141 -1.97 2.90 12.70
N LEU A 142 -0.70 3.27 12.92
CA LEU A 142 0.41 2.75 12.11
C LEU A 142 0.86 1.41 12.65
N TRP A 143 1.35 0.54 11.76
CA TRP A 143 1.93 -0.74 12.16
C TRP A 143 3.12 -0.57 13.11
N VAL A 144 3.93 0.48 12.96
CA VAL A 144 5.02 0.78 13.92
C VAL A 144 4.50 1.08 15.33
N ASP A 145 3.35 1.76 15.44
CA ASP A 145 2.74 2.09 16.74
C ASP A 145 2.12 0.84 17.36
N VAL A 146 1.49 -0.02 16.54
CA VAL A 146 1.00 -1.35 16.96
C VAL A 146 2.15 -2.20 17.47
N LEU A 147 3.26 -2.30 16.72
CA LEU A 147 4.45 -3.05 17.13
C LEU A 147 4.98 -2.55 18.49
N ARG A 148 5.16 -1.23 18.64
CA ARG A 148 5.64 -0.64 19.91
C ARG A 148 4.71 -0.94 21.07
N ALA A 149 3.39 -0.94 20.85
CA ALA A 149 2.43 -1.25 21.90
C ALA A 149 2.50 -2.74 22.29
N THR A 150 2.49 -3.66 21.33
CA THR A 150 2.46 -5.10 21.60
C THR A 150 3.78 -5.60 22.21
N LEU A 151 4.93 -5.03 21.81
CA LEU A 151 6.23 -5.41 22.38
C LEU A 151 6.35 -5.15 23.88
N LYS A 152 5.62 -4.16 24.42
CA LYS A 152 5.54 -3.92 25.88
C LYS A 152 4.91 -5.09 26.63
N HIS A 153 4.11 -5.90 25.94
CA HIS A 153 3.49 -7.12 26.45
C HIS A 153 4.24 -8.39 26.04
N GLY A 154 5.41 -8.26 25.39
CA GLY A 154 6.16 -9.41 24.87
C GLY A 154 5.47 -10.08 23.68
N LEU A 155 4.59 -9.38 22.98
CA LEU A 155 3.79 -9.90 21.86
C LEU A 155 4.04 -9.10 20.58
N ALA A 156 3.75 -9.71 19.43
CA ALA A 156 3.84 -9.06 18.12
C ALA A 156 2.81 -9.64 17.14
N PRO A 157 2.29 -8.83 16.19
CA PRO A 157 1.64 -9.36 15.00
C PRO A 157 2.55 -10.33 14.22
N ARG A 158 1.94 -11.30 13.53
CA ARG A 158 2.65 -12.39 12.84
C ARG A 158 3.02 -12.07 11.39
N ALA A 159 2.31 -11.10 10.79
CA ALA A 159 2.45 -10.73 9.39
C ALA A 159 2.68 -9.22 9.25
N TRP A 160 3.67 -8.84 8.47
CA TRP A 160 4.13 -7.47 8.34
C TRP A 160 4.19 -7.03 6.88
N THR A 161 4.15 -5.71 6.68
CA THR A 161 4.64 -5.05 5.47
C THR A 161 6.08 -4.61 5.69
N ASP A 162 6.87 -4.48 4.63
CA ASP A 162 8.27 -4.05 4.75
C ASP A 162 8.42 -2.65 5.33
N TYR A 163 7.44 -1.79 5.04
CA TYR A 163 7.38 -0.42 5.55
C TYR A 163 6.26 -0.28 6.60
N LEU A 164 6.63 0.14 7.82
CA LEU A 164 5.72 0.16 8.98
C LEU A 164 4.94 1.46 9.16
N GLN A 165 5.26 2.53 8.42
CA GLN A 165 4.51 3.80 8.46
C GLN A 165 3.24 3.73 7.58
N LEU A 166 2.58 2.58 7.58
CA LEU A 166 1.32 2.33 6.90
C LEU A 166 0.22 2.12 7.93
N THR A 167 -0.99 2.60 7.62
CA THR A 167 -2.14 2.43 8.52
C THR A 167 -2.70 1.02 8.44
N VAL A 168 -3.19 0.49 9.57
CA VAL A 168 -3.91 -0.78 9.68
C VAL A 168 -5.01 -0.88 8.61
N GLY A 169 -5.96 0.05 8.58
CA GLY A 169 -7.09 0.02 7.64
C GLY A 169 -6.66 0.09 6.17
N GLY A 170 -5.60 0.84 5.86
CA GLY A 170 -5.05 0.94 4.49
C GLY A 170 -4.47 -0.38 3.99
N THR A 171 -3.62 -1.02 4.80
CA THR A 171 -3.01 -2.32 4.43
C THR A 171 -4.04 -3.45 4.35
N LEU A 172 -4.97 -3.53 5.31
CA LEU A 172 -6.04 -4.53 5.32
C LEU A 172 -7.05 -4.35 4.18
N SER A 173 -7.19 -3.13 3.64
CA SER A 173 -7.97 -2.89 2.42
C SER A 173 -7.29 -3.39 1.15
N ASN A 174 -6.01 -3.80 1.21
CA ASN A 174 -5.26 -4.33 0.07
C ASN A 174 -4.91 -5.81 0.27
N ALA A 175 -3.98 -6.09 1.18
CA ALA A 175 -3.66 -7.42 1.69
C ALA A 175 -2.69 -7.31 2.88
N GLY A 176 -1.61 -6.52 2.71
CA GLY A 176 -0.49 -6.44 3.65
C GLY A 176 0.42 -7.67 3.51
N ILE A 177 1.37 -7.60 2.58
CA ILE A 177 2.32 -8.69 2.28
C ILE A 177 3.73 -8.29 2.74
N GLY A 178 4.53 -9.31 3.02
CA GLY A 178 5.94 -9.25 3.37
C GLY A 178 6.47 -10.67 3.57
N GLY A 179 7.76 -10.82 3.87
CA GLY A 179 8.42 -12.12 3.92
C GLY A 179 7.91 -13.16 4.92
N GLN A 180 7.00 -12.82 5.85
CA GLN A 180 6.35 -13.81 6.74
C GLN A 180 5.08 -14.43 6.10
N ALA A 181 4.60 -13.87 4.99
CA ALA A 181 3.31 -14.24 4.40
C ALA A 181 3.28 -15.68 3.86
N PHE A 182 4.43 -16.27 3.50
CA PHE A 182 4.49 -17.67 3.11
C PHE A 182 4.07 -18.62 4.26
N ARG A 183 4.30 -18.21 5.52
CA ARG A 183 4.00 -19.00 6.72
C ARG A 183 2.66 -18.59 7.35
N HIS A 184 2.41 -17.30 7.49
CA HIS A 184 1.24 -16.77 8.21
C HIS A 184 0.14 -16.21 7.31
N GLY A 185 0.37 -16.16 5.99
CA GLY A 185 -0.50 -15.43 5.07
C GLY A 185 -0.31 -13.91 5.16
N PRO A 186 -0.98 -13.15 4.28
CA PRO A 186 -1.00 -11.69 4.36
C PRO A 186 -1.65 -11.21 5.67
N GLN A 187 -1.51 -9.93 6.00
CA GLN A 187 -2.14 -9.32 7.18
C GLN A 187 -3.65 -9.57 7.22
N ILE A 188 -4.34 -9.54 6.08
CA ILE A 188 -5.78 -9.86 6.00
C ILE A 188 -6.14 -11.28 6.46
N ALA A 189 -5.20 -12.24 6.43
CA ALA A 189 -5.42 -13.59 6.94
C ALA A 189 -5.34 -13.68 8.48
N ASN A 190 -4.77 -12.65 9.13
CA ASN A 190 -4.45 -12.59 10.56
C ASN A 190 -5.39 -11.66 11.34
N VAL A 191 -6.61 -11.44 10.83
CA VAL A 191 -7.65 -10.61 11.45
C VAL A 191 -8.78 -11.50 11.99
N HIS A 192 -9.20 -11.24 13.22
CA HIS A 192 -10.33 -11.92 13.87
C HIS A 192 -11.66 -11.18 13.63
N GLU A 193 -11.64 -9.86 13.69
CA GLU A 193 -12.83 -9.00 13.68
C GLU A 193 -12.49 -7.59 13.18
N LEU A 194 -13.46 -6.91 12.57
CA LEU A 194 -13.38 -5.51 12.14
C LEU A 194 -14.58 -4.71 12.64
N ASP A 195 -14.36 -3.42 12.95
CA ASP A 195 -15.44 -2.43 12.98
C ASP A 195 -15.36 -1.58 11.71
N VAL A 196 -16.45 -1.54 10.94
CA VAL A 196 -16.54 -0.91 9.63
C VAL A 196 -17.70 0.10 9.61
N VAL A 197 -17.44 1.29 9.08
CA VAL A 197 -18.51 2.25 8.72
C VAL A 197 -18.83 2.09 7.24
N THR A 198 -19.99 1.53 6.91
CA THR A 198 -20.39 1.22 5.53
C THR A 198 -20.66 2.49 4.71
N GLY A 199 -20.87 2.37 3.39
CA GLY A 199 -21.31 3.45 2.49
C GLY A 199 -22.71 4.00 2.77
N THR A 200 -23.49 3.31 3.60
CA THR A 200 -24.77 3.84 4.14
C THR A 200 -24.58 4.58 5.47
N GLY A 201 -23.37 4.52 6.04
CA GLY A 201 -23.04 5.10 7.35
C GLY A 201 -23.50 4.26 8.55
N GLU A 202 -23.83 2.98 8.33
CA GLU A 202 -24.04 1.99 9.41
C GLU A 202 -22.68 1.63 10.01
N MET A 203 -22.60 1.61 11.35
CA MET A 203 -21.41 1.14 12.07
C MET A 203 -21.59 -0.34 12.41
N VAL A 204 -20.79 -1.20 11.78
CA VAL A 204 -20.96 -2.65 11.84
C VAL A 204 -19.70 -3.32 12.35
N THR A 205 -19.84 -4.14 13.40
CA THR A 205 -18.82 -5.12 13.78
C THR A 205 -19.03 -6.42 13.00
N CYS A 206 -17.99 -6.88 12.31
CA CYS A 206 -18.02 -8.09 11.48
C CYS A 206 -16.81 -9.00 11.73
N SER A 207 -17.02 -10.31 11.62
CA SER A 207 -16.04 -11.38 11.81
C SER A 207 -16.37 -12.56 10.89
N ARG A 208 -15.66 -13.68 11.04
CA ARG A 208 -15.99 -14.94 10.34
C ARG A 208 -17.39 -15.47 10.69
N ASP A 209 -17.89 -15.13 11.88
CA ASP A 209 -19.14 -15.66 12.44
C ASP A 209 -20.27 -14.62 12.50
N LYS A 210 -19.96 -13.33 12.31
CA LYS A 210 -20.93 -12.22 12.37
C LYS A 210 -20.77 -11.30 11.16
N ARG A 211 -21.86 -11.04 10.41
CA ARG A 211 -21.81 -10.20 9.19
C ARG A 211 -20.65 -10.62 8.27
N LYS A 212 -20.55 -11.93 8.06
CA LYS A 212 -19.45 -12.65 7.41
C LYS A 212 -19.13 -12.09 6.02
N ASP A 213 -20.17 -11.74 5.27
CA ASP A 213 -20.09 -11.11 3.96
C ASP A 213 -19.35 -9.77 3.99
N LEU A 214 -19.68 -8.86 4.92
CA LEU A 214 -18.94 -7.60 5.07
C LEU A 214 -17.48 -7.82 5.48
N PHE A 215 -17.24 -8.77 6.40
CA PHE A 215 -15.88 -9.07 6.88
C PHE A 215 -14.96 -9.48 5.73
N PHE A 216 -15.39 -10.46 4.91
CA PHE A 216 -14.60 -10.89 3.77
C PHE A 216 -14.56 -9.86 2.64
N ALA A 217 -15.62 -9.06 2.46
CA ALA A 217 -15.65 -7.97 1.48
C ALA A 217 -14.59 -6.90 1.82
N ALA A 218 -14.52 -6.45 3.08
CA ALA A 218 -13.62 -5.38 3.51
C ALA A 218 -12.14 -5.76 3.43
N LEU A 219 -11.79 -7.02 3.69
CA LEU A 219 -10.43 -7.55 3.62
C LEU A 219 -9.96 -7.69 2.16
N GLY A 220 -9.00 -6.86 1.77
CA GLY A 220 -8.63 -6.65 0.36
C GLY A 220 -9.71 -5.90 -0.45
N GLY A 221 -10.63 -5.22 0.24
CA GLY A 221 -11.82 -4.60 -0.35
C GLY A 221 -11.60 -3.25 -1.01
N LEU A 222 -10.36 -2.76 -1.08
CA LEU A 222 -9.98 -1.49 -1.70
C LEU A 222 -10.80 -0.29 -1.21
N GLY A 223 -11.25 -0.33 0.06
CA GLY A 223 -12.09 0.69 0.69
C GLY A 223 -13.50 0.83 0.07
N GLN A 224 -13.98 -0.16 -0.68
CA GLN A 224 -15.23 -0.04 -1.46
C GLN A 224 -16.51 -0.28 -0.67
N PHE A 225 -16.43 -1.02 0.42
CA PHE A 225 -17.59 -1.47 1.21
C PHE A 225 -17.74 -0.71 2.53
N GLY A 226 -16.80 0.16 2.85
CA GLY A 226 -16.78 0.96 4.07
C GLY A 226 -15.38 1.29 4.56
N ILE A 227 -15.33 2.06 5.63
CA ILE A 227 -14.10 2.52 6.28
C ILE A 227 -13.84 1.65 7.51
N ILE A 228 -12.70 0.94 7.53
CA ILE A 228 -12.25 0.18 8.70
C ILE A 228 -11.82 1.17 9.79
N THR A 229 -12.48 1.09 10.95
CA THR A 229 -12.21 1.96 12.11
C THR A 229 -11.56 1.24 13.27
N ARG A 230 -11.68 -0.09 13.36
CA ARG A 230 -10.91 -0.97 14.25
C ARG A 230 -10.66 -2.30 13.56
N ALA A 231 -9.51 -2.92 13.84
CA ALA A 231 -9.24 -4.31 13.54
C ALA A 231 -8.72 -5.05 14.77
N ARG A 232 -9.21 -6.27 14.99
CA ARG A 232 -8.65 -7.23 15.95
C ARG A 232 -7.65 -8.13 15.26
N ILE A 233 -6.37 -7.98 15.58
CA ILE A 233 -5.24 -8.60 14.88
C ILE A 233 -4.63 -9.68 15.78
N ALA A 234 -4.35 -10.85 15.21
CA ALA A 234 -3.71 -11.96 15.90
C ALA A 234 -2.29 -11.61 16.35
N LEU A 235 -1.92 -12.04 17.55
CA LEU A 235 -0.57 -11.89 18.10
C LEU A 235 0.13 -13.24 18.29
N GLU A 236 1.45 -13.20 18.42
CA GLU A 236 2.31 -14.28 18.89
C GLU A 236 3.36 -13.72 19.85
N LEU A 237 4.13 -14.62 20.48
CA LEU A 237 5.27 -14.21 21.30
C LEU A 237 6.30 -13.47 20.44
N ALA A 238 6.69 -12.28 20.89
CA ALA A 238 7.66 -11.47 20.18
C ALA A 238 9.08 -12.04 20.35
N PRO A 239 9.78 -12.35 19.25
CA PRO A 239 11.20 -12.62 19.29
C PRO A 239 11.99 -11.41 19.83
N LYS A 240 13.22 -11.64 20.28
CA LYS A 240 14.10 -10.55 20.76
C LYS A 240 15.09 -10.11 19.68
N GLN A 241 15.65 -11.08 18.97
CA GLN A 241 16.72 -10.89 18.01
C GLN A 241 16.38 -11.55 16.68
N VAL A 242 17.06 -11.09 15.64
CA VAL A 242 16.90 -11.57 14.28
C VAL A 242 18.28 -11.78 13.67
N ARG A 243 18.53 -13.01 13.25
CA ARG A 243 19.63 -13.38 12.39
C ARG A 243 19.21 -13.11 10.95
N TRP A 244 19.65 -12.00 10.39
CA TRP A 244 19.29 -11.53 9.06
C TRP A 244 20.40 -11.88 8.06
N VAL A 245 20.05 -12.59 6.99
CA VAL A 245 20.99 -13.02 5.95
C VAL A 245 20.56 -12.56 4.56
N ARG A 246 21.56 -12.26 3.72
CA ARG A 246 21.39 -12.16 2.27
C ARG A 246 22.34 -13.14 1.58
N LEU A 247 21.81 -13.86 0.60
CA LEU A 247 22.51 -14.91 -0.15
C LEU A 247 22.49 -14.53 -1.63
N ALA A 248 23.67 -14.37 -2.26
CA ALA A 248 23.74 -13.97 -3.65
C ALA A 248 23.71 -15.17 -4.61
N TYR A 249 23.00 -15.00 -5.72
CA TYR A 249 22.85 -15.95 -6.81
C TYR A 249 23.09 -15.24 -8.14
N SER A 250 23.80 -15.89 -9.06
CA SER A 250 23.97 -15.43 -10.44
C SER A 250 23.02 -16.12 -11.42
N ASP A 251 22.31 -17.17 -10.98
CA ASP A 251 21.34 -17.94 -11.75
C ASP A 251 19.95 -17.87 -11.11
N VAL A 252 18.97 -17.46 -11.92
CA VAL A 252 17.56 -17.34 -11.50
C VAL A 252 16.95 -18.71 -11.18
N VAL A 253 17.40 -19.79 -11.83
CA VAL A 253 16.85 -21.13 -11.61
C VAL A 253 17.25 -21.63 -10.21
N ALA A 254 18.54 -21.52 -9.87
CA ALA A 254 19.00 -21.80 -8.50
C ALA A 254 18.32 -20.91 -7.45
N PHE A 255 18.20 -19.61 -7.72
CA PHE A 255 17.54 -18.64 -6.84
C PHE A 255 16.08 -19.00 -6.54
N THR A 256 15.27 -19.21 -7.59
CA THR A 256 13.84 -19.51 -7.45
C THR A 256 13.60 -20.86 -6.78
N ARG A 257 14.35 -21.90 -7.17
CA ARG A 257 14.29 -23.22 -6.54
C ARG A 257 14.60 -23.16 -5.04
N ASP A 258 15.63 -22.41 -4.66
CA ASP A 258 16.01 -22.28 -3.25
C ASP A 258 14.99 -21.45 -2.46
N GLN A 259 14.40 -20.40 -3.04
CA GLN A 259 13.28 -19.70 -2.38
C GLN A 259 12.07 -20.62 -2.17
N GLU A 260 11.69 -21.42 -3.17
CA GLU A 260 10.60 -22.40 -3.07
C GLU A 260 10.88 -23.45 -2.00
N LEU A 261 12.12 -23.95 -1.91
CA LEU A 261 12.55 -24.86 -0.88
C LEU A 261 12.35 -24.25 0.51
N LEU A 262 12.80 -23.02 0.72
CA LEU A 262 12.72 -22.32 2.01
C LEU A 262 11.28 -22.06 2.47
N ILE A 263 10.34 -21.84 1.55
CA ILE A 263 8.94 -21.61 1.90
C ILE A 263 8.07 -22.89 1.95
N SER A 264 8.64 -24.04 1.58
CA SER A 264 7.96 -25.33 1.60
C SER A 264 7.64 -25.76 3.04
N LYS A 265 6.56 -26.55 3.23
CA LYS A 265 6.08 -26.98 4.56
C LYS A 265 7.20 -27.62 5.41
N GLN A 266 7.98 -28.52 4.81
CA GLN A 266 9.05 -29.25 5.51
C GLN A 266 10.19 -28.34 5.98
N ALA A 267 10.58 -27.34 5.18
CA ALA A 267 11.64 -26.41 5.56
C ALA A 267 11.13 -25.30 6.49
N SER A 268 9.85 -24.94 6.41
CA SER A 268 9.28 -23.81 7.16
C SER A 268 9.24 -24.02 8.67
N GLU A 269 9.23 -25.25 9.17
CA GLU A 269 9.18 -25.55 10.62
C GLU A 269 10.56 -25.55 11.29
N ALA A 270 11.64 -25.66 10.50
CA ALA A 270 13.03 -25.67 10.98
C ALA A 270 13.90 -24.53 10.42
N GLY A 271 13.37 -23.76 9.45
CA GLY A 271 14.08 -22.77 8.65
C GLY A 271 13.82 -21.32 9.06
N PHE A 272 13.77 -20.45 8.06
CA PHE A 272 13.59 -19.00 8.26
C PHE A 272 12.15 -18.61 8.58
N ASP A 273 11.97 -17.56 9.37
CA ASP A 273 10.68 -16.94 9.73
C ASP A 273 10.25 -15.87 8.73
N TYR A 274 11.21 -15.35 7.97
CA TYR A 274 11.02 -14.38 6.90
C TYR A 274 11.83 -14.83 5.68
N VAL A 275 11.21 -14.81 4.49
CA VAL A 275 11.87 -15.07 3.21
C VAL A 275 11.33 -14.09 2.16
N GLU A 276 12.23 -13.30 1.60
CA GLU A 276 12.00 -12.47 0.41
C GLU A 276 13.12 -12.67 -0.61
N GLY A 277 13.13 -11.83 -1.64
CA GLY A 277 14.25 -11.72 -2.53
C GLY A 277 14.26 -10.39 -3.27
N GLN A 278 15.46 -10.01 -3.67
CA GLN A 278 15.74 -8.78 -4.40
C GLN A 278 16.48 -9.14 -5.69
N VAL A 279 16.13 -8.47 -6.78
CA VAL A 279 16.87 -8.52 -8.05
C VAL A 279 17.62 -7.21 -8.21
N GLN A 280 18.94 -7.30 -8.40
CA GLN A 280 19.78 -6.15 -8.74
C GLN A 280 20.31 -6.34 -10.15
N LEU A 281 19.93 -5.42 -11.04
CA LEU A 281 20.43 -5.38 -12.41
C LEU A 281 21.91 -4.96 -12.41
N ASN A 282 22.68 -5.41 -13.38
CA ASN A 282 24.13 -5.17 -13.42
C ASN A 282 24.52 -3.71 -13.28
N ARG A 283 23.86 -2.81 -14.01
CA ARG A 283 24.16 -1.38 -13.95
C ARG A 283 23.88 -0.79 -12.58
N THR A 284 22.88 -1.29 -11.87
CA THR A 284 22.59 -0.87 -10.49
C THR A 284 23.70 -1.29 -9.54
N LEU A 285 24.38 -2.41 -9.79
CA LEU A 285 25.54 -2.83 -8.99
C LEU A 285 26.82 -2.03 -9.32
N THR A 286 27.05 -1.70 -10.59
CA THR A 286 28.29 -1.03 -11.01
C THR A 286 28.23 0.50 -10.92
N GLU A 287 27.05 1.10 -11.07
CA GLU A 287 26.83 2.55 -11.06
C GLU A 287 26.07 3.03 -9.80
N GLY A 288 25.61 2.11 -8.96
CA GLY A 288 24.85 2.41 -7.76
C GLY A 288 25.68 2.93 -6.57
N PRO A 289 25.06 3.04 -5.39
CA PRO A 289 25.74 3.49 -4.18
C PRO A 289 26.90 2.58 -3.80
N LYS A 290 27.99 3.18 -3.31
CA LYS A 290 29.17 2.43 -2.84
C LYS A 290 28.92 1.62 -1.57
N SER A 291 27.84 1.90 -0.83
CA SER A 291 27.42 1.12 0.33
C SER A 291 25.92 1.27 0.51
N THR A 292 25.32 0.34 1.27
CA THR A 292 23.91 0.40 1.67
C THR A 292 23.80 0.14 3.17
N PRO A 293 22.65 0.41 3.82
CA PRO A 293 22.44 0.03 5.21
C PRO A 293 22.71 -1.45 5.51
N PHE A 294 22.65 -2.33 4.50
CA PHE A 294 23.01 -3.74 4.64
C PHE A 294 24.46 -4.05 4.22
N PHE A 295 24.88 -3.67 3.01
CA PHE A 295 26.19 -4.02 2.44
C PHE A 295 27.25 -2.93 2.65
N SER A 296 28.45 -3.33 3.09
CA SER A 296 29.61 -2.45 3.13
C SER A 296 30.18 -2.17 1.74
N GLU A 297 31.10 -1.21 1.62
CA GLU A 297 31.80 -0.95 0.35
C GLU A 297 32.61 -2.16 -0.14
N ALA A 298 33.22 -2.91 0.77
CA ALA A 298 33.91 -4.15 0.41
C ALA A 298 32.95 -5.21 -0.14
N ASP A 299 31.73 -5.31 0.41
CA ASP A 299 30.72 -6.24 -0.07
C ASP A 299 30.22 -5.85 -1.47
N ILE A 300 29.93 -4.57 -1.70
CA ILE A 300 29.50 -4.06 -3.02
C ILE A 300 30.57 -4.31 -4.08
N ASN A 301 31.85 -4.05 -3.76
CA ASN A 301 32.95 -4.32 -4.69
C ASN A 301 33.05 -5.82 -5.06
N ARG A 302 32.86 -6.72 -4.09
CA ARG A 302 32.82 -8.17 -4.35
C ARG A 302 31.63 -8.57 -5.22
N LEU A 303 30.45 -7.98 -4.98
CA LEU A 303 29.24 -8.24 -5.77
C LEU A 303 29.36 -7.72 -7.21
N ALA A 304 29.98 -6.56 -7.42
CA ALA A 304 30.27 -6.03 -8.75
C ALA A 304 31.26 -6.92 -9.52
N GLY A 305 32.27 -7.46 -8.82
CA GLY A 305 33.17 -8.48 -9.37
C GLY A 305 32.43 -9.73 -9.82
N LEU A 306 31.55 -10.28 -8.96
CA LEU A 306 30.73 -11.45 -9.28
C LEU A 306 29.84 -11.23 -10.52
N ALA A 307 29.18 -10.07 -10.62
CA ALA A 307 28.36 -9.72 -11.77
C ALA A 307 29.18 -9.68 -13.07
N SER A 308 30.39 -9.13 -12.99
CA SER A 308 31.32 -9.04 -14.14
C SER A 308 31.86 -10.41 -14.56
N GLU A 309 32.24 -11.26 -13.61
CA GLU A 309 32.82 -12.59 -13.85
C GLU A 309 31.81 -13.57 -14.44
N THR A 310 30.56 -13.54 -13.95
CA THR A 310 29.52 -14.47 -14.40
C THR A 310 28.87 -14.05 -15.71
N GLY A 311 29.04 -12.78 -16.12
CA GLY A 311 28.33 -12.18 -17.25
C GLY A 311 26.80 -12.21 -17.09
N SER A 312 26.30 -12.54 -15.90
CA SER A 312 24.85 -12.60 -15.63
C SER A 312 24.28 -11.20 -15.71
N GLY A 313 23.12 -11.01 -16.36
CA GLY A 313 22.49 -9.68 -16.48
C GLY A 313 21.97 -9.10 -15.17
N ALA A 314 21.90 -9.91 -14.11
CA ALA A 314 21.45 -9.53 -12.79
C ALA A 314 22.06 -10.44 -11.71
N ILE A 315 22.16 -9.92 -10.49
CA ILE A 315 22.39 -10.70 -9.27
C ILE A 315 21.09 -10.77 -8.49
N TYR A 316 20.75 -11.97 -8.06
CA TYR A 316 19.55 -12.27 -7.28
C TYR A 316 19.95 -12.50 -5.83
N PHE A 317 19.20 -11.94 -4.90
CA PHE A 317 19.43 -12.10 -3.47
C PHE A 317 18.25 -12.79 -2.85
N ILE A 318 18.46 -13.93 -2.18
CA ILE A 318 17.51 -14.37 -1.16
C ILE A 318 17.80 -13.53 0.08
N GLU A 319 16.78 -12.85 0.59
CA GLU A 319 16.82 -12.19 1.89
C GLU A 319 16.00 -13.02 2.87
N ALA A 320 16.63 -13.49 3.95
CA ALA A 320 15.96 -14.35 4.90
C ALA A 320 16.31 -14.00 6.35
N ALA A 321 15.43 -14.32 7.28
CA ALA A 321 15.62 -13.99 8.69
C ALA A 321 15.19 -15.13 9.62
N MET A 322 16.04 -15.48 10.60
CA MET A 322 15.68 -16.38 11.70
C MET A 322 15.45 -15.57 12.96
N TYR A 323 14.29 -15.76 13.57
CA TYR A 323 13.88 -15.13 14.81
C TYR A 323 14.35 -15.97 15.99
N TYR A 324 14.94 -15.32 16.99
CA TYR A 324 15.43 -16.01 18.18
C TYR A 324 15.34 -15.13 19.43
N ASP A 325 15.53 -15.80 20.56
CA ASP A 325 15.61 -15.22 21.90
C ASP A 325 16.82 -15.80 22.64
N GLU A 326 16.99 -15.43 23.91
CA GLU A 326 18.10 -15.89 24.75
C GLU A 326 18.14 -17.42 24.90
N THR A 327 16.99 -18.09 24.84
CA THR A 327 16.89 -19.55 25.00
C THR A 327 17.32 -20.29 23.75
N THR A 328 17.07 -19.71 22.58
CA THR A 328 17.34 -20.31 21.27
C THR A 328 18.65 -19.84 20.63
N ALA A 329 19.23 -18.75 21.13
CA ALA A 329 20.49 -18.16 20.66
C ALA A 329 21.66 -19.17 20.51
N PRO A 330 21.91 -20.12 21.44
CA PRO A 330 22.99 -21.08 21.27
C PRO A 330 22.85 -21.96 20.01
N SER A 331 21.60 -22.20 19.57
CA SER A 331 21.28 -23.09 18.45
C SER A 331 21.18 -22.37 17.10
N VAL A 332 20.99 -21.04 17.08
CA VAL A 332 20.68 -20.30 15.84
C VAL A 332 21.79 -20.42 14.80
N ASN A 333 23.05 -20.43 15.24
CA ASN A 333 24.21 -20.61 14.36
C ASN A 333 24.24 -22.00 13.71
N GLN A 334 23.90 -23.05 14.47
CA GLN A 334 23.86 -24.42 13.96
C GLN A 334 22.69 -24.60 12.99
N LYS A 335 21.51 -24.09 13.34
CA LYS A 335 20.33 -24.09 12.45
C LYS A 335 20.63 -23.37 11.14
N LEU A 336 21.21 -22.17 11.22
CA LEU A 336 21.61 -21.43 10.02
C LEU A 336 22.57 -22.25 9.15
N LYS A 337 23.62 -22.84 9.73
CA LYS A 337 24.55 -23.69 8.98
C LYS A 337 23.86 -24.87 8.29
N MET A 338 22.93 -25.54 8.98
CA MET A 338 22.17 -26.67 8.41
C MET A 338 21.26 -26.26 7.26
N VAL A 339 20.62 -25.08 7.36
CA VAL A 339 19.80 -24.53 6.27
C VAL A 339 20.67 -24.12 5.09
N LEU A 340 21.75 -23.36 5.33
CA LEU A 340 22.65 -22.90 4.26
C LEU A 340 23.31 -24.06 3.51
N ALA A 341 23.59 -25.19 4.17
CA ALA A 341 24.16 -26.38 3.53
C ALA A 341 23.24 -27.04 2.49
N GLN A 342 21.95 -26.70 2.47
CA GLN A 342 20.97 -27.21 1.51
C GLN A 342 20.77 -26.28 0.31
N LEU A 343 21.36 -25.08 0.34
CA LEU A 343 21.18 -24.03 -0.66
C LEU A 343 22.36 -23.99 -1.64
N SER A 344 22.15 -23.39 -2.79
CA SER A 344 23.09 -23.27 -3.91
C SER A 344 23.41 -21.82 -4.27
N PHE A 345 23.45 -20.94 -3.28
CA PHE A 345 23.98 -19.58 -3.46
C PHE A 345 25.47 -19.64 -3.87
N VAL A 346 26.00 -18.55 -4.42
CA VAL A 346 27.40 -18.49 -4.85
C VAL A 346 28.32 -18.65 -3.62
N PRO A 347 29.25 -19.64 -3.61
CA PRO A 347 30.13 -19.87 -2.48
C PRO A 347 30.86 -18.61 -2.02
N GLY A 348 30.81 -18.32 -0.71
CA GLY A 348 31.44 -17.12 -0.13
C GLY A 348 30.60 -15.83 -0.21
N PHE A 349 29.42 -15.85 -0.84
CA PHE A 349 28.50 -14.71 -0.92
C PHE A 349 27.29 -14.87 0.03
N VAL A 350 27.61 -15.09 1.31
CA VAL A 350 26.67 -15.08 2.43
C VAL A 350 26.98 -13.86 3.29
N PHE A 351 26.01 -12.98 3.45
CA PHE A 351 26.13 -11.76 4.22
C PHE A 351 25.17 -11.84 5.39
N THR A 352 25.64 -11.54 6.60
CA THR A 352 24.90 -11.79 7.83
C THR A 352 24.95 -10.58 8.76
N LYS A 353 23.81 -10.26 9.37
CA LYS A 353 23.68 -9.31 10.47
C LYS A 353 22.89 -9.93 11.61
N ASP A 354 23.19 -9.51 12.83
CA ASP A 354 22.35 -9.73 14.00
C ASP A 354 21.81 -8.38 14.47
N VAL A 355 20.49 -8.28 14.56
CA VAL A 355 19.77 -7.05 14.94
C VAL A 355 18.59 -7.39 15.85
N THR A 356 18.09 -6.40 16.58
CA THR A 356 16.85 -6.60 17.36
C THR A 356 15.65 -6.84 16.43
N TYR A 357 14.62 -7.52 16.93
CA TYR A 357 13.38 -7.74 16.20
C TYR A 357 12.73 -6.43 15.71
N PHE A 358 12.77 -5.39 16.55
CA PHE A 358 12.26 -4.06 16.16
C PHE A 358 13.07 -3.44 15.02
N GLN A 359 14.41 -3.48 15.11
CA GLN A 359 15.28 -2.94 14.05
C GLN A 359 15.09 -3.65 12.71
N PHE A 360 14.89 -4.98 12.73
CA PHE A 360 14.60 -5.72 11.51
C PHE A 360 13.26 -5.31 10.87
N LEU A 361 12.20 -5.21 11.67
CA LEU A 361 10.88 -4.84 11.15
C LEU A 361 10.81 -3.37 10.70
N ASP A 362 11.50 -2.46 11.37
CA ASP A 362 11.54 -1.03 11.02
C ASP A 362 12.71 -0.67 10.07
N ARG A 363 13.34 -1.66 9.41
CA ARG A 363 14.56 -1.47 8.60
C ARG A 363 14.41 -0.43 7.48
N VAL A 364 13.24 -0.39 6.83
CA VAL A 364 12.95 0.56 5.74
C VAL A 364 12.83 2.01 6.26
N ARG A 365 12.61 2.23 7.56
CA ARG A 365 12.61 3.58 8.13
C ARG A 365 13.98 4.25 8.06
N VAL A 366 15.06 3.46 8.12
CA VAL A 366 16.43 3.96 7.93
C VAL A 366 16.63 4.38 6.47
N GLU A 367 16.20 3.54 5.53
CA GLU A 367 16.26 3.83 4.09
C GLU A 367 15.44 5.08 3.72
N GLU A 368 14.23 5.23 4.26
CA GLU A 368 13.42 6.44 4.09
C GLU A 368 14.19 7.69 4.53
N ALA A 369 14.84 7.65 5.69
CA ALA A 369 15.57 8.81 6.22
C ALA A 369 16.74 9.20 5.31
N GLU A 370 17.49 8.22 4.80
CA GLU A 370 18.59 8.43 3.86
C GLU A 370 18.09 8.99 2.51
N LEU A 371 17.02 8.41 1.96
CA LEU A 371 16.43 8.86 0.69
C LEU A 371 15.81 10.27 0.80
N ARG A 372 15.22 10.61 1.95
CA ARG A 372 14.74 11.98 2.23
C ARG A 372 15.90 12.95 2.32
N TRP A 373 16.98 12.58 3.01
CA TRP A 373 18.17 13.42 3.11
C TRP A 373 18.81 13.68 1.74
N ALA A 374 18.83 12.66 0.88
CA ALA A 374 19.29 12.78 -0.50
C ALA A 374 18.27 13.44 -1.46
N GLY A 375 17.07 13.81 -1.00
CA GLY A 375 16.04 14.48 -1.81
C GLY A 375 15.35 13.58 -2.83
N VAL A 376 15.46 12.25 -2.71
CA VAL A 376 14.94 11.27 -3.66
C VAL A 376 13.76 10.46 -3.14
N TRP A 377 13.27 10.77 -1.93
CA TRP A 377 12.04 10.17 -1.38
C TRP A 377 10.77 10.89 -1.81
N ASP A 378 10.78 12.22 -1.92
CA ASP A 378 9.58 13.00 -2.24
C ASP A 378 9.44 13.24 -3.75
N VAL A 379 9.62 12.17 -4.54
CA VAL A 379 9.61 12.17 -6.02
C VAL A 379 8.52 11.24 -6.58
N PRO A 380 8.22 11.23 -7.89
CA PRO A 380 7.25 10.29 -8.45
C PRO A 380 7.65 8.81 -8.33
N HIS A 381 6.69 7.98 -7.92
CA HIS A 381 6.85 6.53 -7.74
C HIS A 381 5.89 5.75 -8.65
N PRO A 382 6.25 5.52 -9.94
CA PRO A 382 5.45 4.70 -10.85
C PRO A 382 5.61 3.21 -10.54
N TRP A 383 5.32 2.80 -9.32
CA TRP A 383 5.44 1.42 -8.87
C TRP A 383 4.48 0.49 -9.60
N LEU A 384 4.95 -0.71 -9.91
CA LEU A 384 4.15 -1.82 -10.45
C LEU A 384 4.37 -3.05 -9.58
N ASN A 385 3.29 -3.58 -9.01
CA ASN A 385 3.34 -4.77 -8.15
C ASN A 385 2.47 -5.86 -8.75
N LEU A 386 3.03 -7.05 -8.94
CA LEU A 386 2.39 -8.17 -9.61
C LEU A 386 2.48 -9.43 -8.76
N PHE A 387 1.43 -10.22 -8.78
CA PHE A 387 1.46 -11.63 -8.47
C PHE A 387 1.56 -12.41 -9.79
N VAL A 388 2.61 -13.22 -9.92
CA VAL A 388 2.97 -13.97 -11.11
C VAL A 388 2.86 -15.48 -10.80
N PRO A 389 2.19 -16.29 -11.64
CA PRO A 389 2.15 -17.75 -11.46
C PRO A 389 3.55 -18.36 -11.40
N ARG A 390 3.78 -19.32 -10.50
CA ARG A 390 5.10 -19.95 -10.31
C ARG A 390 5.58 -20.65 -11.58
N SER A 391 4.67 -21.30 -12.31
CA SER A 391 4.93 -21.95 -13.60
C SER A 391 5.50 -21.02 -14.67
N ARG A 392 5.29 -19.70 -14.56
CA ARG A 392 5.69 -18.69 -15.55
C ARG A 392 6.77 -17.72 -15.03
N ILE A 393 7.32 -17.97 -13.85
CA ILE A 393 8.25 -17.02 -13.22
C ILE A 393 9.57 -16.88 -13.97
N LEU A 394 10.06 -17.95 -14.59
CA LEU A 394 11.28 -17.93 -15.41
C LEU A 394 11.05 -17.22 -16.75
N ASP A 395 9.87 -17.38 -17.35
CA ASP A 395 9.48 -16.62 -18.56
C ASP A 395 9.39 -15.12 -18.24
N PHE A 396 8.84 -14.79 -17.08
CA PHE A 396 8.77 -13.41 -16.59
C PHE A 396 10.18 -12.84 -16.39
N ASP A 397 11.09 -13.56 -15.72
CA ASP A 397 12.48 -13.13 -15.56
C ASP A 397 13.15 -12.87 -16.91
N ALA A 398 13.05 -13.82 -17.84
CA ALA A 398 13.68 -13.72 -19.15
C ALA A 398 13.14 -12.55 -19.98
N GLY A 399 11.81 -12.39 -20.04
CA GLY A 399 11.18 -11.36 -20.87
C GLY A 399 11.15 -9.97 -20.23
N VAL A 400 11.04 -9.88 -18.91
CA VAL A 400 10.90 -8.62 -18.20
C VAL A 400 12.22 -8.17 -17.58
N LEU A 401 12.78 -8.96 -16.66
CA LEU A 401 13.94 -8.53 -15.88
C LEU A 401 15.20 -8.47 -16.74
N LYS A 402 15.44 -9.51 -17.54
CA LYS A 402 16.57 -9.58 -18.49
C LYS A 402 16.25 -8.97 -19.86
N GLY A 403 14.97 -8.89 -20.22
CA GLY A 403 14.50 -8.33 -21.49
C GLY A 403 14.21 -6.84 -21.39
N ILE A 404 12.96 -6.49 -21.09
CA ILE A 404 12.47 -5.10 -21.04
C ILE A 404 13.36 -4.19 -20.17
N LEU A 405 13.83 -4.70 -19.03
CA LEU A 405 14.61 -3.93 -18.05
C LEU A 405 16.12 -4.20 -18.12
N GLY A 406 16.60 -5.11 -18.96
CA GLY A 406 17.97 -5.64 -18.87
C GLY A 406 19.09 -4.59 -19.06
N GLY A 407 18.81 -3.48 -19.74
CA GLY A 407 19.74 -2.36 -19.95
C GLY A 407 19.56 -1.18 -18.98
N ASP A 408 18.57 -1.25 -18.09
CA ASP A 408 18.20 -0.14 -17.23
C ASP A 408 19.09 -0.05 -15.98
N ASN A 409 19.12 1.15 -15.41
CA ASN A 409 19.64 1.43 -14.08
C ASN A 409 18.58 2.23 -13.28
N PRO A 410 17.45 1.61 -12.90
CA PRO A 410 16.37 2.34 -12.27
C PRO A 410 16.74 2.70 -10.83
N VAL A 411 16.47 3.94 -10.41
CA VAL A 411 16.48 4.31 -8.99
C VAL A 411 15.34 3.57 -8.29
N GLY A 412 15.63 2.96 -7.15
CA GLY A 412 14.70 2.12 -6.40
C GLY A 412 15.14 0.66 -6.39
N LEU A 413 14.19 -0.25 -6.22
CA LEU A 413 14.50 -1.68 -6.06
C LEU A 413 13.48 -2.59 -6.76
N ILE A 414 13.93 -3.81 -7.08
CA ILE A 414 13.08 -4.86 -7.62
C ILE A 414 13.00 -6.00 -6.60
N LEU A 415 11.80 -6.31 -6.12
CA LEU A 415 11.54 -7.46 -5.26
C LEU A 415 11.00 -8.62 -6.08
N MET A 416 11.40 -9.84 -5.70
CA MET A 416 10.95 -11.09 -6.32
C MET A 416 11.00 -12.22 -5.28
N TYR A 417 9.84 -12.71 -4.85
CA TYR A 417 9.76 -13.80 -3.87
C TYR A 417 8.47 -14.61 -3.95
N PRO A 418 8.49 -15.91 -3.60
CA PRO A 418 7.31 -16.76 -3.64
C PRO A 418 6.46 -16.64 -2.37
N MET A 419 5.17 -16.96 -2.50
CA MET A 419 4.21 -17.09 -1.41
C MET A 419 3.35 -18.33 -1.61
N ASN A 420 2.84 -18.89 -0.50
CA ASN A 420 1.98 -20.06 -0.50
C ASN A 420 0.50 -19.68 -0.68
N THR A 421 -0.14 -20.13 -1.74
CA THR A 421 -1.57 -19.91 -2.04
C THR A 421 -2.49 -20.38 -0.91
N ALA A 422 -2.13 -21.49 -0.25
CA ALA A 422 -2.90 -22.05 0.87
C ALA A 422 -3.00 -21.11 2.10
N LYS A 423 -2.18 -20.06 2.19
CA LYS A 423 -2.24 -19.06 3.25
C LYS A 423 -3.16 -17.88 2.92
N TRP A 424 -3.75 -17.87 1.73
CA TRP A 424 -4.72 -16.88 1.29
C TRP A 424 -6.13 -17.44 1.39
N ASN A 425 -7.09 -16.58 1.75
CA ASN A 425 -8.49 -16.98 1.84
C ASN A 425 -9.26 -16.50 0.60
N SER A 426 -9.73 -17.44 -0.22
CA SER A 426 -10.42 -17.13 -1.47
C SER A 426 -11.77 -16.42 -1.30
N GLN A 427 -12.38 -16.43 -0.11
CA GLN A 427 -13.60 -15.67 0.19
C GLN A 427 -13.33 -14.16 0.30
N MET A 428 -12.10 -13.75 0.62
CA MET A 428 -11.73 -12.33 0.70
C MET A 428 -11.69 -11.68 -0.68
N THR A 429 -11.80 -10.35 -0.73
CA THR A 429 -11.81 -9.59 -2.00
C THR A 429 -10.46 -9.63 -2.72
N ALA A 430 -9.34 -9.69 -1.99
CA ALA A 430 -7.99 -9.78 -2.57
C ALA A 430 -7.88 -10.91 -3.61
N VAL A 431 -7.12 -10.67 -4.68
CA VAL A 431 -7.02 -11.59 -5.83
C VAL A 431 -5.59 -12.09 -5.99
N THR A 432 -5.43 -13.41 -6.04
CA THR A 432 -4.20 -14.12 -6.40
C THR A 432 -4.33 -14.70 -7.81
N PRO A 433 -3.23 -15.12 -8.47
CA PRO A 433 -3.30 -15.73 -9.79
C PRO A 433 -4.24 -16.95 -9.82
N PRO A 434 -5.06 -17.12 -10.88
CA PRO A 434 -6.14 -18.11 -10.92
C PRO A 434 -5.68 -19.50 -11.41
N THR A 435 -4.40 -19.83 -11.29
CA THR A 435 -3.83 -21.05 -11.90
C THR A 435 -4.02 -22.31 -11.06
N GLY A 436 -4.47 -22.18 -9.81
CA GLY A 436 -4.60 -23.30 -8.88
C GLY A 436 -3.26 -23.81 -8.34
N GLU A 437 -2.15 -23.13 -8.65
CA GLU A 437 -0.82 -23.47 -8.16
C GLU A 437 -0.69 -23.19 -6.66
N ASP A 438 0.02 -24.07 -5.95
CA ASP A 438 0.29 -23.92 -4.52
C ASP A 438 1.19 -22.73 -4.20
N VAL A 439 1.97 -22.28 -5.19
CA VAL A 439 2.94 -21.19 -5.08
C VAL A 439 2.68 -20.18 -6.20
N PHE A 440 2.83 -18.90 -5.88
CA PHE A 440 2.97 -17.81 -6.84
C PHE A 440 4.01 -16.81 -6.33
N TYR A 441 4.51 -15.96 -7.21
CA TYR A 441 5.54 -14.97 -6.89
C TYR A 441 4.95 -13.57 -6.76
N THR A 442 5.40 -12.82 -5.76
CA THR A 442 5.31 -11.37 -5.76
C THR A 442 6.49 -10.79 -6.52
N VAL A 443 6.21 -9.89 -7.46
CA VAL A 443 7.21 -9.06 -8.13
C VAL A 443 6.85 -7.59 -7.92
N GLY A 444 7.73 -6.85 -7.26
CA GLY A 444 7.56 -5.42 -7.00
C GLY A 444 8.61 -4.61 -7.75
N LEU A 445 8.21 -3.86 -8.78
CA LEU A 445 9.06 -2.89 -9.48
C LEU A 445 8.92 -1.54 -8.78
N LEU A 446 9.71 -1.32 -7.72
CA LEU A 446 9.60 -0.17 -6.83
C LEU A 446 10.53 0.97 -7.27
N ARG A 447 10.23 1.52 -8.44
CA ARG A 447 11.09 2.51 -9.13
C ARG A 447 10.69 3.95 -8.79
N SER A 448 11.67 4.84 -8.72
CA SER A 448 11.50 6.28 -8.50
C SER A 448 11.97 7.06 -9.73
N ALA A 449 11.23 8.09 -10.11
CA ALA A 449 11.59 8.98 -11.21
C ALA A 449 12.21 10.27 -10.65
N LEU A 450 13.42 10.64 -11.08
CA LEU A 450 14.07 11.89 -10.64
C LEU A 450 13.74 13.08 -11.56
N SER A 451 13.11 12.80 -12.71
CA SER A 451 12.69 13.76 -13.72
C SER A 451 11.37 13.36 -14.39
N ALA A 452 10.76 14.30 -15.12
CA ALA A 452 9.53 14.03 -15.88
C ALA A 452 9.78 13.02 -17.02
N ASP A 453 10.90 13.14 -17.73
CA ASP A 453 11.26 12.22 -18.83
C ASP A 453 11.46 10.79 -18.32
N GLU A 454 12.08 10.63 -17.15
CA GLU A 454 12.18 9.34 -16.49
C GLU A 454 10.82 8.81 -16.08
N LEU A 455 9.92 9.65 -15.56
CA LEU A 455 8.57 9.23 -15.20
C LEU A 455 7.83 8.66 -16.42
N GLU A 456 7.87 9.36 -17.55
CA GLU A 456 7.25 8.89 -18.80
C GLU A 456 7.85 7.56 -19.28
N ARG A 457 9.18 7.44 -19.24
CA ARG A 457 9.88 6.20 -19.58
C ARG A 457 9.45 5.03 -18.68
N LEU A 458 9.51 5.20 -17.35
CA LEU A 458 9.15 4.16 -16.38
C LEU A 458 7.67 3.74 -16.52
N GLN A 459 6.78 4.69 -16.84
CA GLN A 459 5.38 4.39 -17.11
C GLN A 459 5.19 3.57 -18.39
N ARG A 460 5.91 3.89 -19.47
CA ARG A 460 5.91 3.09 -20.71
C ARG A 460 6.44 1.69 -20.46
N GLU A 461 7.50 1.54 -19.69
CA GLU A 461 8.04 0.22 -19.32
C GLU A 461 7.02 -0.60 -18.51
N ASN A 462 6.32 0.01 -17.54
CA ASN A 462 5.24 -0.69 -16.84
C ASN A 462 4.15 -1.21 -17.79
N GLN A 463 3.79 -0.41 -18.81
CA GLN A 463 2.84 -0.83 -19.83
C GLN A 463 3.41 -1.97 -20.68
N SER A 464 4.68 -1.91 -21.07
CA SER A 464 5.37 -2.99 -21.80
C SER A 464 5.41 -4.30 -21.00
N VAL A 465 5.64 -4.23 -19.68
CA VAL A 465 5.63 -5.42 -18.80
C VAL A 465 4.23 -6.06 -18.76
N LEU A 466 3.19 -5.25 -18.60
CA LEU A 466 1.81 -5.75 -18.60
C LEU A 466 1.43 -6.34 -19.97
N ALA A 467 1.80 -5.67 -21.06
CA ALA A 467 1.55 -6.14 -22.43
C ALA A 467 2.31 -7.43 -22.75
N PHE A 468 3.54 -7.58 -22.26
CA PHE A 468 4.30 -8.83 -22.35
C PHE A 468 3.57 -9.96 -21.64
N CYS A 469 3.12 -9.75 -20.39
CA CYS A 469 2.38 -10.77 -19.66
C CYS A 469 1.10 -11.19 -20.41
N ASP A 470 0.36 -10.23 -20.96
CA ASP A 470 -0.83 -10.50 -21.76
C ASP A 470 -0.51 -11.30 -23.03
N LYS A 471 0.53 -10.91 -23.78
CA LYS A 471 0.96 -11.57 -25.01
C LYS A 471 1.41 -13.02 -24.77
N GLU A 472 2.19 -13.25 -23.72
CA GLU A 472 2.74 -14.56 -23.38
C GLU A 472 1.76 -15.43 -22.55
N GLY A 473 0.52 -14.95 -22.33
CA GLY A 473 -0.49 -15.66 -21.56
C GLY A 473 -0.10 -15.88 -20.09
N ILE A 474 0.70 -14.99 -19.51
CA ILE A 474 1.06 -15.00 -18.09
C ILE A 474 -0.08 -14.33 -17.31
N GLU A 475 -0.92 -15.13 -16.66
CA GLU A 475 -2.10 -14.66 -15.94
C GLU A 475 -1.78 -13.97 -14.60
N CYS A 476 -1.06 -12.86 -14.68
CA CYS A 476 -0.70 -12.03 -13.54
C CYS A 476 -1.93 -11.37 -12.89
N LYS A 477 -1.81 -11.07 -11.60
CA LYS A 477 -2.73 -10.16 -10.88
C LYS A 477 -1.94 -8.98 -10.34
N GLN A 478 -2.42 -7.75 -10.57
CA GLN A 478 -1.80 -6.59 -9.93
C GLN A 478 -2.10 -6.59 -8.43
N TYR A 479 -1.06 -6.44 -7.61
CA TYR A 479 -1.19 -6.03 -6.21
C TYR A 479 -1.21 -4.50 -6.17
N LEU A 480 -2.02 -3.91 -5.28
CA LEU A 480 -2.36 -2.48 -5.34
C LEU A 480 -2.91 -2.09 -6.73
N PRO A 481 -3.93 -2.83 -7.26
CA PRO A 481 -4.35 -2.73 -8.64
C PRO A 481 -4.82 -1.34 -9.02
N TYR A 482 -4.61 -0.97 -10.28
CA TYR A 482 -5.18 0.24 -10.85
C TYR A 482 -5.57 0.01 -12.31
N TYR A 483 -6.86 0.14 -12.60
CA TYR A 483 -7.41 0.07 -13.94
C TYR A 483 -8.32 1.27 -14.18
N THR A 484 -8.29 1.79 -15.41
CA THR A 484 -9.12 2.93 -15.83
C THR A 484 -10.44 2.51 -16.48
N SER A 485 -10.64 1.21 -16.73
CA SER A 485 -11.84 0.65 -17.34
C SER A 485 -12.47 -0.44 -16.47
N GLN A 486 -13.80 -0.58 -16.54
CA GLN A 486 -14.50 -1.68 -15.89
C GLN A 486 -14.06 -3.05 -16.41
N ASP A 487 -13.69 -3.16 -17.69
CA ASP A 487 -13.22 -4.44 -18.24
C ASP A 487 -11.90 -4.88 -17.62
N GLY A 488 -10.99 -3.93 -17.35
CA GLY A 488 -9.78 -4.20 -16.56
C GLY A 488 -10.12 -4.73 -15.17
N TRP A 489 -11.09 -4.12 -14.48
CA TRP A 489 -11.54 -4.57 -13.16
C TRP A 489 -12.27 -5.92 -13.19
N ARG A 490 -13.11 -6.18 -14.19
CA ARG A 490 -13.76 -7.49 -14.41
C ARG A 490 -12.72 -8.58 -14.60
N ARG A 491 -11.71 -8.32 -15.44
CA ARG A 491 -10.58 -9.26 -15.67
C ARG A 491 -9.75 -9.46 -14.41
N HIS A 492 -9.52 -8.41 -13.65
CA HIS A 492 -8.80 -8.49 -12.37
C HIS A 492 -9.54 -9.41 -11.39
N PHE A 493 -10.80 -9.12 -11.07
CA PHE A 493 -11.58 -9.89 -10.10
C PHE A 493 -12.03 -11.27 -10.62
N GLY A 494 -12.13 -11.45 -11.94
CA GLY A 494 -12.54 -12.71 -12.58
C GLY A 494 -13.86 -13.21 -12.01
N ALA A 495 -13.87 -14.46 -11.55
CA ALA A 495 -15.05 -15.10 -10.97
C ALA A 495 -15.62 -14.37 -9.74
N LYS A 496 -14.84 -13.52 -9.06
CA LYS A 496 -15.31 -12.76 -7.89
C LYS A 496 -16.15 -11.53 -8.26
N TRP A 497 -16.11 -11.07 -9.52
CA TRP A 497 -16.71 -9.79 -9.94
C TRP A 497 -18.18 -9.65 -9.57
N SER A 498 -19.00 -10.66 -9.91
CA SER A 498 -20.45 -10.60 -9.68
C SER A 498 -20.80 -10.47 -8.19
N ASN A 499 -20.10 -11.22 -7.33
CA ASN A 499 -20.28 -11.12 -5.88
C ASN A 499 -19.82 -9.75 -5.35
N ILE A 500 -18.68 -9.23 -5.84
CA ILE A 500 -18.17 -7.90 -5.48
C ILE A 500 -19.15 -6.80 -5.87
N ALA A 501 -19.78 -6.88 -7.05
CA ALA A 501 -20.79 -5.93 -7.49
C ALA A 501 -22.05 -5.98 -6.60
N GLN A 502 -22.50 -7.18 -6.20
CA GLN A 502 -23.63 -7.34 -5.27
C GLN A 502 -23.32 -6.76 -3.89
N LEU A 503 -22.13 -7.04 -3.36
CA LEU A 503 -21.68 -6.49 -2.08
C LEU A 503 -21.52 -4.97 -2.14
N LYS A 504 -21.08 -4.42 -3.28
CA LYS A 504 -21.03 -2.97 -3.50
C LYS A 504 -22.42 -2.37 -3.43
N ALA A 505 -23.39 -2.93 -4.15
CA ALA A 505 -24.78 -2.47 -4.11
C ALA A 505 -25.39 -2.55 -2.70
N LYS A 506 -24.99 -3.55 -1.91
CA LYS A 506 -25.45 -3.72 -0.52
C LYS A 506 -24.85 -2.69 0.44
N TYR A 507 -23.53 -2.48 0.39
CA TYR A 507 -22.80 -1.72 1.41
C TYR A 507 -22.46 -0.29 1.02
N ASP A 508 -22.44 0.04 -0.27
CA ASP A 508 -22.25 1.39 -0.79
C ASP A 508 -23.09 1.60 -2.09
N PRO A 509 -24.44 1.63 -1.97
CA PRO A 509 -25.35 1.70 -3.12
C PRO A 509 -25.18 2.98 -3.96
N HIS A 510 -24.66 4.06 -3.36
CA HIS A 510 -24.43 5.34 -4.04
C HIS A 510 -23.02 5.46 -4.65
N ALA A 511 -22.18 4.43 -4.51
CA ALA A 511 -20.81 4.39 -4.99
C ALA A 511 -19.96 5.60 -4.56
N ILE A 512 -20.15 6.07 -3.32
CA ILE A 512 -19.44 7.25 -2.79
C ILE A 512 -18.04 6.89 -2.26
N MET A 513 -17.80 5.65 -1.89
CA MET A 513 -16.57 5.24 -1.20
C MET A 513 -15.37 5.08 -2.13
N SER A 514 -14.25 5.71 -1.73
CA SER A 514 -12.90 5.47 -2.27
C SER A 514 -12.84 5.48 -3.81
N ARG A 515 -13.47 6.47 -4.44
CA ARG A 515 -13.64 6.56 -5.90
C ARG A 515 -12.32 6.71 -6.67
N GLY A 516 -11.24 7.09 -5.99
CA GLY A 516 -9.88 7.06 -6.55
C GLY A 516 -9.47 5.68 -7.10
N GLN A 517 -10.10 4.60 -6.63
CA GLN A 517 -9.91 3.25 -7.17
C GLN A 517 -10.47 3.06 -8.60
N ARG A 518 -11.47 3.86 -9.01
CA ARG A 518 -12.07 3.80 -10.36
C ARG A 518 -12.71 2.44 -10.72
N ILE A 519 -13.21 1.70 -9.73
CA ILE A 519 -13.87 0.39 -9.95
C ILE A 519 -15.32 0.57 -10.38
N PHE A 520 -16.08 1.36 -9.63
CA PHE A 520 -17.52 1.56 -9.83
C PHE A 520 -17.83 3.01 -10.26
N PRO A 521 -18.55 3.21 -11.38
CA PRO A 521 -19.05 4.53 -11.76
C PRO A 521 -20.17 4.98 -10.80
N LEU A 522 -20.52 6.27 -10.86
CA LEU A 522 -21.73 6.74 -10.17
C LEU A 522 -22.96 6.03 -10.75
N PRO A 523 -23.97 5.71 -9.92
CA PRO A 523 -25.28 5.32 -10.44
C PRO A 523 -25.79 6.42 -11.38
N SER A 524 -26.34 6.03 -12.52
CA SER A 524 -27.02 7.00 -13.38
C SER A 524 -28.22 7.57 -12.63
N VAL A 525 -28.32 8.90 -12.55
CA VAL A 525 -29.53 9.56 -12.05
C VAL A 525 -30.62 9.28 -13.09
N PRO A 526 -31.78 8.70 -12.72
CA PRO A 526 -32.87 8.55 -13.66
C PRO A 526 -33.22 9.93 -14.22
N ALA A 527 -33.24 10.09 -15.54
CA ALA A 527 -33.72 11.32 -16.16
C ALA A 527 -35.11 11.62 -15.60
N ALA A 528 -35.29 12.79 -15.00
CA ALA A 528 -36.57 13.23 -14.49
C ALA A 528 -37.58 13.08 -15.62
N SER A 529 -38.59 12.21 -15.44
CA SER A 529 -39.69 12.11 -16.37
C SER A 529 -40.37 13.47 -16.40
N THR A 530 -40.17 14.23 -17.46
CA THR A 530 -40.97 15.40 -17.77
C THR A 530 -42.40 14.92 -17.94
N ALA A 531 -43.19 14.97 -16.86
CA ALA A 531 -44.63 14.89 -16.93
C ALA A 531 -45.09 16.17 -17.64
N THR A 532 -45.29 16.06 -18.95
CA THR A 532 -46.11 17.01 -19.69
C THR A 532 -47.51 16.97 -19.09
N THR A 533 -47.90 18.11 -18.53
CA THR A 533 -49.27 18.43 -18.13
C THR A 533 -50.11 18.78 -19.35
#